data_AF-A0A1Q2GX36-F1
#
_entry.id   AF-A0A1Q2GX36-F1
#
_cell.length_a   1.000
_cell.length_b   1.000
_cell.length_c   1.000
_cell.angle_alpha   90.00
_cell.angle_beta   90.00
_cell.angle_gamma   90.00
#
_symmetry.space_group_name_H-M   'P 1'
#
loop_
_entity.id
_entity.type
_entity.pdbx_description
1 polymer ?
#
loop_
_entity_poly.entity_id
_entity_poly.type
_entity_poly.pdbx_seq_one_letter_code
_entity_poly.pdbx_strand_id
1 'polypeptide(L)'
;MSFIDHVSIIEDPRKGINVKYDFIDILFLAFSAVISGAEGGQDIEYFGHDKLDWLRLHRHFKQGIPVDDTIAPIIRAISPDQFNQALINWVSEVRLR
;
A
#
# COMPACT_ATOMS: atom_id res chain seq x y z
N MET A 1 -8.62 11.79 9.87
CA MET A 1 -7.54 10.81 10.02
C MET A 1 -6.66 10.89 8.78
N SER A 2 -5.50 10.24 8.79
CA SER A 2 -4.64 10.10 7.61
C SER A 2 -5.09 8.89 6.77
N PHE A 3 -4.64 8.80 5.51
CA PHE A 3 -4.87 7.61 4.67
C PHE A 3 -4.48 6.31 5.40
N ILE A 4 -3.34 6.33 6.10
CA ILE A 4 -2.77 5.18 6.83
C ILE A 4 -3.76 4.66 7.88
N ASP A 5 -4.44 5.56 8.59
CA ASP A 5 -5.42 5.19 9.60
C ASP A 5 -6.63 4.46 8.98
N HIS A 6 -7.07 4.87 7.79
CA HIS A 6 -8.20 4.22 7.13
C HIS A 6 -7.85 2.85 6.55
N VAL A 7 -6.64 2.67 5.99
CA VAL A 7 -6.22 1.37 5.44
C VAL A 7 -5.75 0.39 6.50
N SER A 8 -5.52 0.84 7.73
CA SER A 8 -5.16 -0.03 8.87
C SER A 8 -6.28 -0.99 9.29
N ILE A 9 -7.52 -0.79 8.80
CA ILE A 9 -8.65 -1.70 9.03
C ILE A 9 -8.59 -2.95 8.14
N ILE A 10 -7.77 -2.92 7.09
CA ILE A 10 -7.66 -4.01 6.12
C ILE A 10 -6.89 -5.14 6.79
N GLU A 11 -7.46 -6.35 6.76
CA GLU A 11 -6.79 -7.51 7.31
C GLU A 11 -5.63 -7.92 6.41
N ASP A 12 -4.47 -8.20 7.02
CA ASP A 12 -3.31 -8.70 6.29
C ASP A 12 -3.59 -10.14 5.80
N PRO A 13 -3.72 -10.37 4.48
CA PRO A 13 -4.07 -11.68 3.95
C PRO A 13 -2.91 -12.68 4.02
N ARG A 14 -1.71 -12.25 4.42
CA ARG A 14 -0.50 -13.09 4.43
C ARG A 14 -0.52 -14.03 5.63
N LYS A 15 -0.52 -15.34 5.36
CA LYS A 15 -0.43 -16.38 6.40
C LYS A 15 1.02 -16.47 6.90
N GLY A 16 1.20 -16.22 8.20
CA GLY A 16 2.49 -15.91 8.83
C GLY A 16 3.54 -17.00 8.77
N ILE A 17 4.34 -17.00 7.69
CA ILE A 17 5.74 -17.46 7.61
C ILE A 17 6.45 -16.52 6.61
N ASN A 18 7.68 -16.09 6.88
CA ASN A 18 8.51 -15.26 5.98
C ASN A 18 7.92 -13.90 5.55
N VAL A 19 7.10 -13.27 6.41
CA VAL A 19 6.61 -11.89 6.18
C VAL A 19 7.74 -10.89 6.46
N LYS A 20 8.43 -10.45 5.40
CA LYS A 20 9.55 -9.51 5.49
C LYS A 20 9.09 -8.05 5.57
N TYR A 21 8.20 -7.66 4.66
CA TYR A 21 7.76 -6.27 4.51
C TYR A 21 6.53 -5.98 5.36
N ASP A 22 6.46 -4.78 5.94
CA ASP A 22 5.27 -4.34 6.66
C ASP A 22 4.07 -4.22 5.71
N PHE A 23 2.89 -4.70 6.13
CA PHE A 23 1.71 -4.73 5.26
C PHE A 23 1.27 -3.32 4.86
N ILE A 24 1.26 -2.40 5.82
CA ILE A 24 0.82 -1.02 5.62
C ILE A 24 1.83 -0.27 4.76
N ASP A 25 3.13 -0.58 4.84
CA ASP A 25 4.14 -0.06 3.91
C ASP A 25 3.80 -0.46 2.45
N ILE A 26 3.39 -1.72 2.22
CA ILE A 26 3.00 -2.21 0.89
C ILE A 26 1.73 -1.51 0.39
N LEU A 27 0.71 -1.39 1.24
CA LEU A 27 -0.53 -0.70 0.88
C LEU A 27 -0.27 0.76 0.52
N PHE A 28 0.54 1.45 1.31
CA PHE A 28 0.90 2.84 1.07
C PHE A 28 1.73 3.01 -0.20
N LEU A 29 2.68 2.11 -0.46
CA LEU A 29 3.46 2.08 -1.69
C LEU A 29 2.56 1.87 -2.92
N ALA A 30 1.74 0.82 -2.92
CA ALA A 30 0.87 0.48 -4.04
C ALA A 30 -0.11 1.61 -4.33
N PHE A 31 -0.74 2.18 -3.30
CA PHE A 31 -1.65 3.30 -3.47
C PHE A 31 -0.94 4.53 -4.06
N SER A 32 0.21 4.92 -3.51
CA SER A 32 0.99 6.07 -3.98
C SER A 32 1.46 5.90 -5.44
N ALA A 33 1.84 4.68 -5.82
CA ALA A 33 2.23 4.37 -7.19
C ALA A 33 1.03 4.43 -8.15
N VAL A 34 -0.12 3.82 -7.79
CA VAL A 34 -1.32 3.77 -8.64
C VAL A 34 -1.88 5.18 -8.88
N ILE A 35 -1.96 6.03 -7.86
CA ILE A 35 -2.39 7.43 -8.06
C ILE A 35 -1.39 8.24 -8.91
N SER A 36 -0.14 7.79 -8.98
CA SER A 36 0.92 8.36 -9.83
C SER A 36 0.95 7.75 -11.23
N GLY A 37 0.01 6.85 -11.56
CA GLY A 37 -0.15 6.26 -12.89
C GLY A 37 0.46 4.87 -13.08
N ALA A 38 0.85 4.16 -12.01
CA ALA A 38 1.31 2.77 -12.11
C ALA A 38 0.15 1.83 -12.50
N GLU A 39 0.38 0.94 -13.46
CA GLU A 39 -0.64 0.01 -13.98
C GLU A 39 -0.42 -1.44 -13.52
N GLY A 40 0.78 -1.77 -13.06
CA GLY A 40 1.14 -3.10 -12.59
C GLY A 40 2.15 -3.10 -11.45
N GLY A 41 2.41 -4.27 -10.86
CA GLY A 41 3.34 -4.35 -9.73
C GLY A 41 4.79 -4.05 -10.09
N GLN A 42 5.20 -4.25 -11.35
CA GLN A 42 6.49 -3.77 -11.87
C GLN A 42 6.59 -2.23 -11.81
N ASP A 43 5.55 -1.50 -12.22
CA ASP A 43 5.53 -0.04 -12.12
C ASP A 43 5.54 0.42 -10.66
N ILE A 44 4.86 -0.32 -9.78
CA ILE A 44 4.86 -0.06 -8.33
C ILE A 44 6.26 -0.25 -7.73
N GLU A 45 6.97 -1.32 -8.13
CA GLU A 45 8.38 -1.54 -7.73
C GLU A 45 9.27 -0.39 -8.22
N TYR A 46 9.17 0.00 -9.49
CA TYR A 46 9.95 1.10 -10.05
C TYR A 46 9.66 2.43 -9.35
N PHE A 47 8.39 2.76 -9.12
CA PHE A 47 7.98 3.93 -8.35
C PHE A 47 8.58 3.89 -6.94
N GLY A 48 8.51 2.74 -6.28
CA GLY A 48 9.03 2.56 -4.93
C GLY A 48 10.53 2.85 -4.87
N HIS A 49 11.30 2.36 -5.83
CA HIS A 49 12.73 2.63 -5.90
C HIS A 49 13.04 4.11 -6.22
N ASP A 50 12.32 4.71 -7.17
CA ASP A 50 12.52 6.12 -7.55
C ASP A 50 12.12 7.10 -6.44
N LYS A 51 11.07 6.77 -5.68
CA LYS A 51 10.49 7.66 -4.65
C LYS A 51 10.74 7.19 -3.21
N LEU A 52 11.71 6.30 -2.98
CA LEU A 52 11.97 5.72 -1.65
C LEU A 52 12.20 6.79 -0.57
N ASP A 53 12.95 7.84 -0.88
CA ASP A 53 13.23 8.91 0.09
C ASP A 53 11.96 9.68 0.47
N TRP A 54 11.07 9.92 -0.51
CA TRP A 54 9.77 10.55 -0.25
C TRP A 54 8.85 9.62 0.56
N LEU A 55 8.79 8.34 0.20
CA LEU A 55 8.04 7.31 0.92
C LEU A 55 8.48 7.23 2.40
N ARG A 56 9.78 7.39 2.66
CA ARG A 56 10.38 7.40 4.01
C ARG A 56 9.98 8.59 4.87
N LEU A 57 9.45 9.66 4.28
CA LEU A 57 8.88 10.78 5.04
C LEU A 57 7.57 10.40 5.73
N HIS A 58 6.92 9.30 5.33
CA HIS A 58 5.58 8.92 5.82
C HIS A 58 5.59 7.57 6.55
N ARG A 59 6.45 6.64 6.14
CA ARG A 59 6.56 5.29 6.71
C ARG A 59 8.02 4.82 6.70
N HIS A 60 8.40 3.84 7.54
CA HIS A 60 9.82 3.51 7.70
C HIS A 60 10.45 2.75 6.53
N PHE A 61 9.70 1.90 5.82
CA PHE A 61 10.24 1.03 4.75
C PHE A 61 11.52 0.30 5.18
N LYS A 62 11.50 -0.33 6.37
CA LYS A 62 12.70 -0.91 7.02
C LYS A 62 13.43 -1.93 6.16
N GLN A 63 12.67 -2.67 5.33
CA GLN A 63 13.20 -3.72 4.46
C GLN A 63 13.37 -3.27 3.01
N GLY A 64 13.20 -1.98 2.73
CA GLY A 64 13.21 -1.41 1.39
C GLY A 64 11.91 -1.68 0.63
N ILE A 65 12.02 -1.72 -0.69
CA ILE A 65 10.91 -1.89 -1.62
C ILE A 65 10.80 -3.37 -1.98
N PRO A 66 9.61 -3.99 -1.85
CA PRO A 66 9.38 -5.33 -2.34
C PRO A 66 9.41 -5.37 -3.88
N VAL A 67 9.84 -6.50 -4.43
CA VAL A 67 9.77 -6.76 -5.88
C VAL A 67 8.33 -7.05 -6.32
N ASP A 68 8.04 -6.93 -7.62
CA ASP A 68 6.73 -7.22 -8.23
C ASP A 68 6.17 -8.58 -7.79
N ASP A 69 7.00 -9.62 -7.81
CA ASP A 69 6.64 -10.98 -7.39
C ASP A 69 6.20 -11.08 -5.91
N THR A 70 6.54 -10.08 -5.09
CA THR A 70 6.04 -9.94 -3.72
C THR A 70 4.80 -9.05 -3.66
N ILE A 71 4.78 -7.93 -4.40
CA ILE A 71 3.67 -6.97 -4.39
C ILE A 71 2.40 -7.59 -4.95
N ALA A 72 2.47 -8.13 -6.17
CA ALA A 72 1.28 -8.51 -6.92
C ALA A 72 0.44 -9.59 -6.22
N PRO A 73 1.01 -10.67 -5.62
CA PRO A 73 0.22 -11.64 -4.87
C PRO A 73 -0.46 -11.04 -3.64
N ILE A 74 0.20 -10.11 -2.94
CA ILE A 74 -0.35 -9.47 -1.74
C ILE A 74 -1.54 -8.61 -2.12
N ILE A 75 -1.40 -7.74 -3.13
CA ILE A 75 -2.48 -6.87 -3.61
C ILE A 75 -3.68 -7.70 -4.08
N ARG A 76 -3.44 -8.79 -4.83
CA ARG A 76 -4.51 -9.71 -5.28
C ARG A 76 -5.24 -10.43 -4.15
N ALA A 77 -4.59 -10.62 -3.00
CA ALA A 77 -5.16 -11.34 -1.86
C ALA A 77 -5.96 -10.45 -0.90
N ILE A 78 -5.87 -9.12 -1.04
CA ILE A 78 -6.64 -8.17 -0.23
C ILE A 78 -8.14 -8.33 -0.52
N SER A 79 -8.96 -8.30 0.53
CA SER A 79 -10.42 -8.27 0.38
C SER A 79 -10.85 -7.01 -0.38
N PRO A 80 -11.49 -7.13 -1.56
CA PRO A 80 -11.98 -5.98 -2.31
C PRO A 80 -12.96 -5.12 -1.50
N ASP A 81 -13.79 -5.75 -0.67
CA ASP A 81 -14.80 -5.06 0.14
C ASP A 81 -14.13 -4.21 1.25
N GLN A 82 -13.15 -4.76 1.96
CA GLN A 82 -12.41 -4.02 2.99
C GLN A 82 -11.62 -2.87 2.37
N PHE A 83 -10.97 -3.10 1.22
CA PHE A 83 -10.21 -2.07 0.52
C PHE A 83 -11.12 -0.92 0.03
N ASN A 84 -12.25 -1.25 -0.61
CA ASN A 84 -13.23 -0.27 -1.06
C ASN A 84 -13.79 0.55 0.11
N GLN A 85 -14.13 -0.11 1.22
CA GLN A 85 -14.64 0.57 2.40
C GLN A 85 -13.60 1.55 2.99
N ALA A 86 -12.34 1.12 3.11
CA ALA A 86 -11.26 1.96 3.59
C ALA A 86 -11.07 3.22 2.72
N LEU A 87 -11.05 3.04 1.39
CA LEU A 87 -10.91 4.14 0.44
C LEU A 87 -12.10 5.10 0.42
N ILE A 88 -13.33 4.58 0.40
CA ILE A 88 -14.54 5.41 0.41
C ILE A 88 -14.59 6.25 1.68
N ASN A 89 -14.27 5.65 2.83
CA ASN A 89 -14.24 6.37 4.10
C ASN A 89 -13.20 7.50 4.08
N TRP A 90 -11.99 7.21 3.59
CA TRP A 90 -10.94 8.22 3.49
C TRP A 90 -11.32 9.37 2.54
N VAL A 91 -11.77 9.06 1.32
CA VAL A 91 -12.17 10.08 0.33
C VAL A 91 -13.34 10.90 0.84
N SER A 92 -14.31 10.27 1.50
CA SER A 92 -15.46 10.97 2.08
C SER A 92 -15.02 11.93 3.19
N GLU A 93 -14.08 11.52 4.05
CA GLU A 93 -13.54 12.41 5.07
C GLU A 93 -12.77 13.59 4.44
N VAL A 94 -11.93 13.33 3.44
CA VAL A 94 -11.18 14.39 2.73
C VAL A 94 -12.13 15.38 2.04
N ARG A 95 -13.24 14.90 1.45
CA ARG A 95 -14.24 15.75 0.79
C ARG A 95 -15.01 16.65 1.77
N LEU A 96 -15.18 16.22 3.02
CA LEU A 96 -15.92 16.94 4.04
C LEU A 96 -15.06 17.94 4.83
N ARG A 97 -13.76 18.00 4.53
CA ARG A 97 -12.81 18.98 5.06
C ARG A 97 -12.69 20.18 4.13
#